data_AF-A0A4U9D3Q8-F1
#
_entry.id   AF-A0A4U9D3Q8-F1
#
_cell.length_a   1.000
_cell.length_b   1.000
_cell.length_c   1.000
_cell.angle_alpha   90.00
_cell.angle_beta   90.00
_cell.angle_gamma   90.00
#
_symmetry.space_group_name_H-M   'P 1'
#
loop_
_entity.id
_entity.type
_entity.pdbx_description
1 polymer ?
#
loop_
_entity_poly.entity_id
_entity_poly.type
_entity_poly.pdbx_seq_one_letter_code
_entity_poly.pdbx_strand_id
1 'polypeptide(L)'
;MATLGFTAEGKGAVMPTPNLDRMADEGMTFFDFYGQPSSTPAGPPMQTGRIPNRSGMTTVAFQGQGGGLPKEEWTLPPCFKTGGYKTFFTGKWHLGEADYAAAKRPGL
;
A
#
# COMPACT_ATOMS: atom_id res chain seq x y z
N MET A 1 -0.45 -27.42 9.07
CA MET A 1 -0.29 -25.96 9.03
C MET A 1 0.67 -25.61 7.91
N ALA A 2 0.28 -24.70 7.04
CA ALA A 2 1.16 -24.20 5.98
C ALA A 2 1.97 -23.04 6.58
N THR A 3 3.29 -23.21 6.72
CA THR A 3 4.17 -22.13 7.18
C THR A 3 4.22 -21.05 6.10
N LEU A 4 3.97 -19.79 6.48
CA LEU A 4 4.16 -18.65 5.60
C LEU A 4 5.66 -18.40 5.50
N GLY A 5 6.26 -18.70 4.36
CA GLY A 5 7.68 -18.50 4.14
C GLY A 5 8.01 -18.34 2.66
N PHE A 6 8.94 -17.42 2.36
CA PHE A 6 9.61 -17.40 1.06
C PHE A 6 10.46 -18.66 0.97
N THR A 7 10.01 -19.65 0.21
CA THR A 7 10.80 -20.85 -0.07
C THR A 7 11.83 -20.51 -1.12
N ALA A 8 13.08 -20.24 -0.69
CA ALA A 8 14.20 -20.61 -1.55
C ALA A 8 14.17 -22.14 -1.66
N GLU A 9 14.20 -22.67 -2.87
CA GLU A 9 14.07 -24.11 -3.14
C GLU A 9 14.94 -24.97 -2.20
N GLY A 10 14.32 -25.82 -1.38
CA GLY A 10 15.04 -26.79 -0.55
C GLY A 10 14.40 -27.12 0.80
N LYS A 11 14.39 -28.41 1.15
CA LYS A 11 13.94 -28.92 2.47
C LYS A 11 14.90 -28.41 3.56
N GLY A 12 14.54 -27.30 4.20
CA GLY A 12 15.30 -26.67 5.29
C GLY A 12 15.37 -25.13 5.26
N ALA A 13 14.89 -24.48 4.20
CA ALA A 13 15.08 -23.05 3.95
C ALA A 13 13.84 -22.18 4.24
N VAL A 14 13.19 -22.36 5.40
CA VAL A 14 12.04 -21.51 5.78
C VAL A 14 12.50 -20.44 6.77
N MET A 15 12.44 -19.18 6.35
CA MET A 15 12.67 -18.05 7.24
C MET A 15 11.62 -18.08 8.36
N PRO A 16 12.02 -18.05 9.64
CA PRO A 16 11.06 -18.05 10.74
C PRO A 16 10.25 -16.75 10.70
N THR A 17 8.94 -16.83 10.51
CA THR A 17 8.03 -15.68 10.55
C THR A 17 6.93 -15.85 11.63
N PRO A 18 7.30 -16.11 12.89
CA PRO A 18 6.36 -16.59 13.92
C PRO A 18 5.16 -15.66 14.16
N ASN A 19 5.34 -14.34 13.99
CA ASN A 19 4.24 -13.38 14.10
C ASN A 19 3.28 -13.39 12.90
N LEU A 20 3.79 -13.65 11.69
CA LEU A 20 2.97 -13.76 10.48
C LEU A 20 2.28 -15.13 10.42
N ASP A 21 2.97 -16.20 10.79
CA ASP A 21 2.38 -17.53 10.94
C ASP A 21 1.19 -17.49 11.91
N ARG A 22 1.38 -16.89 13.10
CA ARG A 22 0.30 -16.71 14.08
C ARG A 22 -0.86 -15.87 13.51
N MET A 23 -0.58 -14.81 12.77
CA MET A 23 -1.62 -13.98 12.13
C MET A 23 -2.43 -14.77 11.09
N ALA A 24 -1.80 -15.70 10.37
CA ALA A 24 -2.50 -16.57 9.43
C ALA A 24 -3.37 -17.62 10.13
N ASP A 25 -2.87 -18.21 11.21
CA ASP A 25 -3.59 -19.22 11.99
C ASP A 25 -4.80 -18.64 12.75
N GLU A 26 -4.69 -17.40 13.23
CA GLU A 26 -5.77 -16.69 13.93
C GLU A 26 -6.71 -15.92 12.98
N GLY A 27 -6.39 -15.88 11.68
CA GLY A 27 -7.02 -14.97 10.71
C GLY A 27 -7.54 -15.65 9.45
N MET A 28 -7.42 -14.92 8.33
CA MET A 28 -7.79 -15.39 7.00
C MET A 28 -6.58 -15.30 6.08
N THR A 29 -6.31 -16.36 5.33
CA THR A 29 -5.24 -16.41 4.32
C THR A 29 -5.83 -16.35 2.92
N PHE A 30 -5.35 -15.39 2.12
CA PHE A 30 -5.64 -15.33 0.68
C PHE A 30 -4.55 -16.07 -0.08
N PHE A 31 -4.92 -17.09 -0.85
CA PHE A 31 -3.98 -17.81 -1.72
C PHE A 31 -3.76 -17.08 -3.06
N ASP A 32 -4.72 -16.24 -3.46
CA ASP A 32 -4.68 -15.40 -4.65
C ASP A 32 -4.91 -13.93 -4.26
N PHE A 33 -3.83 -13.16 -4.17
CA PHE A 33 -3.86 -11.72 -3.88
C PHE A 33 -2.94 -10.97 -4.85
N TYR A 34 -3.49 -10.00 -5.60
CA TYR A 34 -2.79 -9.34 -6.70
C TYR A 34 -2.38 -7.90 -6.36
N GLY A 35 -1.18 -7.50 -6.79
CA GLY A 35 -0.65 -6.15 -6.66
C GLY A 35 -0.01 -5.64 -7.94
N GLN A 36 0.32 -4.35 -7.98
CA GLN A 36 1.08 -3.78 -9.10
C GLN A 36 2.56 -4.15 -8.97
N PRO A 37 3.30 -4.34 -10.09
CA PRO A 37 4.66 -4.87 -10.08
C PRO A 37 5.72 -3.87 -9.57
N SER A 38 5.35 -2.62 -9.28
CA SER A 38 6.28 -1.61 -8.78
C SER A 38 5.64 -0.70 -7.73
N SER A 39 6.48 -0.06 -6.91
CA SER A 39 6.04 0.64 -5.70
C SER A 39 5.15 1.86 -5.97
N THR A 40 5.49 2.71 -6.94
CA THR A 40 4.71 3.92 -7.25
C THR A 40 3.35 3.59 -7.85
N PRO A 41 3.20 2.60 -8.76
CA PRO A 41 1.88 2.15 -9.19
C PRO A 41 1.12 1.32 -8.15
N ALA A 42 1.78 0.66 -7.19
CA ALA A 42 1.09 -0.13 -6.16
C ALA A 42 0.42 0.71 -5.07
N GLY A 43 0.99 1.86 -4.71
CA GLY A 43 0.45 2.73 -3.65
C GLY A 43 -0.93 3.35 -3.95
N PRO A 44 -1.19 3.92 -5.15
CA PRO A 44 -2.45 4.60 -5.46
C PRO A 44 -3.66 3.67 -5.35
N PRO A 45 -3.67 2.46 -5.93
CA PRO A 45 -4.79 1.52 -5.75
C PRO A 45 -5.06 1.18 -4.28
N MET A 46 -4.02 1.07 -3.46
CA MET A 46 -4.17 0.80 -2.03
C MET A 46 -4.81 1.98 -1.29
N GLN A 47 -4.47 3.22 -1.64
CA GLN A 47 -5.01 4.41 -0.96
C GLN A 47 -6.36 4.87 -1.51
N THR A 48 -6.60 4.74 -2.81
CA THR A 48 -7.78 5.33 -3.49
C THR A 48 -8.78 4.29 -3.99
N GLY A 49 -8.41 3.00 -3.99
CA GLY A 49 -9.21 1.93 -4.58
C GLY A 49 -9.29 1.99 -6.11
N ARG A 50 -8.43 2.78 -6.78
CA ARG A 50 -8.48 3.02 -8.23
C ARG A 50 -7.21 2.55 -8.91
N ILE A 51 -7.37 1.99 -10.12
CA ILE A 51 -6.23 1.55 -10.94
C ILE A 51 -5.29 2.74 -11.25
N PRO A 52 -3.97 2.52 -11.35
CA PRO A 52 -3.00 3.62 -11.43
C PRO A 52 -3.17 4.49 -12.67
N ASN A 53 -3.70 3.93 -13.77
CA ASN A 53 -4.02 4.67 -14.99
C ASN A 53 -5.00 5.83 -14.75
N ARG A 54 -5.84 5.77 -13.71
CA ARG A 54 -6.78 6.85 -13.40
C ARG A 54 -6.17 8.00 -12.61
N SER A 55 -5.09 7.75 -11.87
CA SER A 55 -4.33 8.77 -11.15
C SER A 55 -3.10 9.26 -11.91
N GLY A 56 -2.76 8.61 -13.02
CA GLY A 56 -1.55 8.91 -13.81
C GLY A 56 -0.25 8.35 -13.21
N MET A 57 -0.33 7.61 -12.10
CA MET A 57 0.84 7.09 -11.39
C MET A 57 1.27 5.71 -11.94
N THR A 58 1.61 5.66 -13.22
CA THR A 58 1.89 4.40 -13.95
C THR A 58 3.37 4.02 -14.04
N THR A 59 4.27 4.97 -13.76
CA THR A 59 5.72 4.77 -13.79
C THR A 59 6.33 4.93 -12.40
N VAL A 60 7.55 4.43 -12.21
CA VAL A 60 8.28 4.61 -10.96
C VAL A 60 8.66 6.09 -10.82
N ALA A 61 8.13 6.72 -9.77
CA ALA A 61 8.55 8.06 -9.39
C ALA A 61 9.88 7.99 -8.64
N PHE A 62 10.80 8.89 -8.99
CA PHE A 62 12.03 9.11 -8.25
C PHE A 62 11.97 10.48 -7.56
N GLN A 63 12.80 10.64 -6.54
CA GLN A 63 12.92 11.90 -5.81
C GLN A 63 13.28 13.04 -6.76
N GLY A 64 12.64 14.20 -6.61
CA GLY A 64 12.88 15.37 -7.46
C GLY A 64 12.26 15.33 -8.87
N GLN A 65 11.57 14.26 -9.28
CA GLN A 65 10.84 14.21 -10.56
C GLN A 65 9.58 15.10 -10.58
N GLY A 66 9.18 15.62 -9.42
CA GLY A 66 7.93 16.35 -9.25
C GLY A 66 6.70 15.45 -9.39
N GLY A 67 5.52 16.03 -9.23
CA GLY A 67 4.26 15.29 -9.29
C GLY A 67 3.95 14.47 -8.03
N GLY A 68 2.89 13.66 -8.13
CA GLY A 68 2.38 12.86 -7.03
C GLY A 68 0.94 12.46 -7.26
N LEU A 69 0.34 11.85 -6.25
CA LEU A 69 -1.07 11.54 -6.25
C LEU A 69 -1.86 12.84 -6.49
N PRO A 70 -2.76 12.89 -7.49
CA PRO A 70 -3.53 14.09 -7.77
C PRO A 70 -4.31 14.58 -6.55
N LYS A 71 -4.36 15.90 -6.36
CA LYS A 71 -5.04 16.52 -5.21
C LYS A 71 -6.54 16.21 -5.13
N GLU A 72 -7.14 15.83 -6.25
CA GLU A 72 -8.56 15.47 -6.38
C GLU A 72 -8.85 14.04 -5.96
N GLU A 73 -7.83 13.17 -5.84
CA GLU A 73 -8.03 11.78 -5.44
C GLU A 73 -8.41 11.68 -3.97
N TRP A 74 -9.41 10.86 -3.68
CA TRP A 74 -9.77 10.52 -2.32
C TRP A 74 -8.90 9.37 -1.83
N THR A 75 -8.29 9.55 -0.66
CA THR A 75 -7.54 8.48 0.02
C THR A 75 -8.35 7.91 1.18
N LEU A 76 -8.00 6.70 1.65
CA LEU A 76 -8.65 6.05 2.79
C LEU A 76 -8.69 6.92 4.06
N PRO A 77 -7.62 7.65 4.46
CA PRO A 77 -7.65 8.38 5.73
C PRO A 77 -8.71 9.49 5.79
N PRO A 78 -8.86 10.40 4.79
CA PRO A 78 -9.99 11.32 4.72
C PRO A 78 -11.37 10.64 4.79
N CYS A 79 -11.55 9.49 4.13
CA CYS A 79 -12.80 8.71 4.21
C CYS A 79 -13.06 8.21 5.63
N PHE A 80 -12.06 7.67 6.33
CA PHE A 80 -12.24 7.22 7.71
C PHE A 80 -12.49 8.37 8.70
N LYS A 81 -11.92 9.56 8.45
CA LYS A 81 -12.19 10.74 9.28
C LYS A 81 -13.66 11.17 9.24
N THR A 82 -14.39 10.95 8.14
CA THR A 82 -15.83 11.25 8.10
C THR A 82 -16.64 10.35 9.04
N GLY A 83 -16.13 9.15 9.34
CA GLY A 83 -16.67 8.23 10.35
C GLY A 83 -16.15 8.45 11.76
N GLY A 84 -15.39 9.52 12.04
CA GLY A 84 -14.85 9.82 13.37
C GLY A 84 -13.57 9.08 13.76
N TYR A 85 -12.93 8.37 12.83
CA TYR A 85 -11.69 7.64 13.11
C TYR A 85 -10.49 8.59 13.22
N LYS A 86 -9.59 8.29 14.17
CA LYS A 86 -8.25 8.87 14.19
C LYS A 86 -7.37 8.08 13.23
N THR A 87 -6.67 8.79 12.34
CA THR A 87 -5.84 8.18 11.31
C THR A 87 -4.37 8.52 11.53
N PHE A 88 -3.50 7.53 11.37
CA PHE A 88 -2.05 7.70 11.48
C PHE A 88 -1.37 6.93 10.34
N PHE A 89 -0.23 7.44 9.86
CA PHE A 89 0.57 6.80 8.83
C PHE A 89 2.03 6.73 9.31
N THR A 90 2.67 5.58 9.09
CA THR A 90 4.10 5.37 9.37
C THR A 90 4.74 4.56 8.25
N GLY A 91 6.02 4.83 7.97
CA GLY A 91 6.78 4.16 6.93
C GLY A 91 6.77 4.89 5.58
N LYS A 92 6.83 4.11 4.49
CA LYS A 92 7.08 4.62 3.13
C LYS A 92 5.80 5.11 2.47
N TRP A 93 5.73 6.41 2.16
CA TRP A 93 4.61 7.00 1.43
C TRP A 93 4.69 6.72 -0.08
N HIS A 94 5.71 7.27 -0.75
CA HIS A 94 6.00 7.06 -2.17
C HIS A 94 4.85 7.36 -3.15
N LEU A 95 4.01 8.33 -2.78
CA LEU A 95 2.94 8.84 -3.64
C LEU A 95 3.19 10.29 -4.10
N GLY A 96 4.46 10.71 -4.16
CA GLY A 96 4.87 12.07 -4.50
C GLY A 96 5.43 12.83 -3.30
N GLU A 97 6.18 13.88 -3.60
CA GLU A 97 6.89 14.72 -2.63
C GLU A 97 6.22 16.09 -2.45
N ALA A 98 5.30 16.47 -3.34
CA ALA A 98 4.59 17.73 -3.25
C ALA A 98 3.63 17.73 -2.05
N ASP A 99 3.43 18.90 -1.42
CA ASP A 99 2.57 19.05 -0.23
C ASP A 99 1.13 18.55 -0.45
N TYR A 100 0.63 18.67 -1.69
CA TYR A 100 -0.70 18.19 -2.06
C TYR A 100 -0.80 16.67 -2.15
N ALA A 101 0.33 15.98 -2.31
CA ALA A 101 0.40 14.53 -2.48
C ALA A 101 0.37 13.78 -1.14
N ALA A 102 0.36 14.48 -0.01
CA ALA A 102 0.10 13.90 1.30
C ALA A 102 -1.35 13.37 1.40
N ALA A 103 -1.62 12.48 2.36
CA ALA A 103 -2.96 11.95 2.64
C ALA A 103 -3.93 13.05 3.15
N LYS A 104 -4.40 13.90 2.25
CA LYS A 104 -5.29 15.03 2.50
C LYS A 104 -6.62 14.84 1.78
N ARG A 105 -7.63 15.57 2.26
CA ARG A 105 -8.93 15.64 1.60
C ARG A 105 -8.82 16.61 0.42
N PRO A 106 -9.43 16.33 -0.75
CA PRO A 106 -9.54 17.34 -1.79
C PRO A 106 -10.20 18.62 -1.24
N GLY A 107 -9.53 19.76 -1.39
CA GLY A 107 -10.06 21.09 -1.02
C GLY A 107 -9.90 21.52 0.44
N LEU A 108 -8.93 20.97 1.18
CA LEU A 108 -8.50 21.41 2.52
C LEU A 108 -6.98 21.59 2.60
#